data_AF-A0A4Y2G040-F1
#
_entry.id   AF-A0A4Y2G040-F1
#
_cell.length_a   1.000
_cell.length_b   1.000
_cell.length_c   1.000
_cell.angle_alpha   90.00
_cell.angle_beta   90.00
_cell.angle_gamma   90.00
#
_symmetry.space_group_name_H-M   'P 1'
#
loop_
_entity.id
_entity.type
_entity.pdbx_description
1 polymer ?
#
loop_
_entity_poly.entity_id
_entity_poly.type
_entity_poly.pdbx_seq_one_letter_code
_entity_poly.pdbx_strand_id
1 'polypeptide(L)'
;MASGSKRDVFQFKISLKEIKPKIWRRIQVPADYTFQQLHWAIQDSMGWQSSFGNYHLHAFRMEINRKSIEIGIPNSDDIFDHFVETIPEERANLRDYFIESIIRVRFR
;
A
#
# COMPACT_ATOMS: atom_id res chain seq x y z
N MET A 1 -3.91 9.97 21.02
CA MET A 1 -3.18 9.89 19.73
C MET A 1 -1.79 9.38 20.04
N ALA A 2 -1.44 8.16 19.63
CA ALA A 2 -0.12 7.60 19.92
C ALA A 2 0.91 8.27 19.00
N SER A 3 1.82 9.06 19.58
CA SER A 3 2.95 9.64 18.86
C SER A 3 4.00 8.57 18.64
N GLY A 4 3.80 7.74 17.63
CA GLY A 4 4.81 6.75 17.31
C GLY A 4 6.11 7.46 16.89
N SER A 5 7.27 6.96 17.34
CA SER A 5 8.57 7.55 17.06
C SER A 5 9.05 7.18 15.65
N LYS A 6 9.94 7.97 15.03
CA LYS A 6 10.59 7.66 13.74
C LYS A 6 11.23 6.26 13.66
N ARG A 7 11.40 5.55 14.78
CA ARG A 7 11.98 4.20 14.87
C ARG A 7 10.96 3.06 14.86
N ASP A 8 9.67 3.35 14.82
CA ASP A 8 8.66 2.31 14.85
C ASP A 8 8.67 1.51 13.54
N VAL A 9 8.32 0.22 13.62
CA VAL A 9 8.34 -0.70 12.48
C VAL A 9 6.97 -1.33 12.34
N PHE A 10 6.45 -1.35 11.11
CA PHE A 10 5.26 -2.11 10.76
C PHE A 10 5.64 -3.48 10.21
N GLN A 11 4.91 -4.50 10.65
CA GLN A 11 5.04 -5.85 10.12
C GLN A 11 3.80 -6.22 9.30
N PHE A 12 4.00 -6.41 8.00
CA PHE A 12 2.94 -6.79 7.07
C PHE A 12 2.99 -8.27 6.74
N LYS A 13 1.80 -8.88 6.64
CA LYS A 13 1.63 -10.17 5.96
C LYS A 13 0.96 -9.92 4.61
N ILE A 14 1.68 -10.16 3.53
CA ILE A 14 1.21 -9.97 2.17
C ILE A 14 0.83 -11.33 1.59
N SER A 15 -0.30 -11.43 0.91
CA SER A 15 -0.68 -12.68 0.23
C SER A 15 -1.39 -12.42 -1.07
N LEU A 16 -1.10 -13.25 -2.08
CA LEU A 16 -1.81 -13.22 -3.35
C LEU A 16 -3.20 -13.84 -3.15
N LYS A 17 -4.21 -13.15 -3.68
CA LYS A 17 -5.58 -13.66 -3.68
C LYS A 17 -5.75 -14.69 -4.79
N GLU A 18 -6.75 -15.55 -4.65
CA GLU A 18 -7.21 -16.47 -5.71
C GLU A 18 -6.21 -17.55 -6.17
N ILE A 19 -5.02 -17.63 -5.57
CA ILE A 19 -4.00 -18.65 -5.88
C ILE A 19 -3.99 -19.77 -4.83
N LYS A 20 -3.85 -21.02 -5.29
CA LYS A 20 -3.61 -22.21 -4.46
C LYS A 20 -2.39 -23.00 -5.00
N PRO A 21 -1.44 -23.42 -4.14
CA PRO A 21 -1.34 -23.14 -2.70
C PRO A 21 -1.10 -21.64 -2.42
N LYS A 22 -1.45 -21.18 -1.21
CA LYS A 22 -1.40 -19.76 -0.85
C LYS A 22 0.04 -19.23 -0.92
N ILE A 23 0.28 -18.28 -1.82
CA ILE A 23 1.56 -17.55 -1.89
C ILE A 23 1.48 -16.33 -0.97
N TRP A 24 2.44 -16.21 -0.04
CA TRP A 24 2.51 -15.13 0.93
C TRP A 24 3.94 -14.78 1.33
N ARG A 25 4.12 -13.56 1.87
CA ARG A 25 5.37 -13.02 2.43
C ARG A 25 5.09 -12.29 3.73
N ARG A 26 6.09 -12.20 4.61
CA ARG A 26 6.06 -11.32 5.79
C ARG A 26 7.25 -10.38 5.69
N ILE A 27 6.99 -9.08 5.73
CA ILE A 27 8.01 -8.04 5.65
C ILE A 27 7.89 -7.09 6.83
N GLN A 28 9.00 -6.47 7.19
CA GLN A 28 9.08 -5.39 8.16
C GLN A 28 9.55 -4.14 7.44
N VAL A 29 8.85 -3.02 7.62
CA VAL A 29 9.21 -1.73 7.05
C VAL A 29 9.16 -0.65 8.12
N PRO A 30 10.01 0.39 8.03
CA PRO A 30 9.89 1.57 8.87
C PRO A 30 8.47 2.14 8.81
N ALA A 31 7.95 2.55 9.96
CA ALA A 31 6.60 3.08 10.04
C ALA A 31 6.47 4.38 9.23
N ASP A 32 7.55 5.16 9.11
CA ASP A 32 7.61 6.40 8.32
C ASP A 32 7.74 6.19 6.81
N TYR A 33 7.63 4.96 6.30
CA TYR A 33 7.54 4.71 4.86
C TYR A 33 6.31 5.40 4.25
N THR A 34 6.43 5.74 2.97
CA THR A 34 5.28 6.09 2.13
C THR A 34 4.66 4.84 1.50
N PHE A 35 3.46 4.95 0.94
CA PHE A 35 2.85 3.86 0.19
C PHE A 35 3.66 3.48 -1.05
N GLN A 36 4.35 4.43 -1.68
CA GLN A 36 5.29 4.13 -2.77
C GLN A 36 6.46 3.25 -2.29
N GLN A 37 7.06 3.56 -1.14
CA GLN A 37 8.14 2.75 -0.58
C GLN A 37 7.65 1.37 -0.13
N LEU A 38 6.42 1.28 0.37
CA LEU A 38 5.77 0.00 0.65
C LEU A 38 5.55 -0.81 -0.64
N HIS A 39 5.15 -0.18 -1.75
CA HIS A 39 5.01 -0.83 -3.04
C HIS A 39 6.34 -1.46 -3.49
N TRP A 40 7.46 -0.72 -3.42
CA TRP A 40 8.78 -1.28 -3.74
C TRP A 40 9.13 -2.47 -2.85
N ALA A 41 8.92 -2.36 -1.53
CA ALA A 41 9.16 -3.48 -0.62
C ALA A 41 8.31 -4.73 -0.94
N ILE A 42 7.07 -4.54 -1.41
CA ILE A 42 6.21 -5.63 -1.88
C ILE A 42 6.78 -6.27 -3.15
N GLN A 43 7.13 -5.46 -4.16
CA GLN A 43 7.72 -5.91 -5.43
C GLN A 43 8.97 -6.77 -5.19
N ASP A 44 9.87 -6.27 -4.34
CA ASP A 44 11.10 -6.95 -3.93
C ASP A 44 10.79 -8.29 -3.25
N SER A 45 9.86 -8.31 -2.28
CA SER A 45 9.52 -9.52 -1.52
C SER A 45 8.87 -10.61 -2.37
N MET A 46 8.17 -10.23 -3.44
CA MET A 46 7.49 -11.14 -4.35
C MET A 46 8.38 -11.59 -5.51
N GLY A 47 9.55 -10.95 -5.72
CA GLY A 47 10.41 -11.19 -6.87
C GLY A 47 9.81 -10.66 -8.17
N TRP A 48 8.97 -9.62 -8.08
CA TRP A 48 8.32 -8.98 -9.22
C TRP A 48 9.14 -7.80 -9.78
N GLN A 49 10.30 -7.50 -9.19
CA GLN A 49 11.24 -6.54 -9.73
C GLN A 49 11.57 -6.89 -11.19
N SER A 50 11.22 -5.99 -12.11
CA SER A 50 11.74 -6.00 -13.47
C SER A 50 13.12 -5.35 -13.46
N SER A 51 14.07 -5.90 -14.23
CA SER A 51 15.41 -5.31 -14.45
C SER A 51 15.37 -3.88 -15.01
N PHE A 52 14.18 -3.41 -15.42
CA PHE A 52 13.87 -2.06 -15.83
C PHE A 52 12.51 -1.70 -15.20
N GLY A 53 12.42 -0.68 -14.33
CA GLY A 53 11.18 0.08 -14.02
C GLY A 53 9.94 -0.58 -13.36
N ASN A 54 9.18 0.24 -12.62
CA ASN A 54 7.84 -0.05 -12.10
C ASN A 54 6.79 0.08 -13.24
N TYR A 55 6.56 -1.00 -14.02
CA TYR A 55 5.78 -0.91 -15.27
C TYR A 55 4.28 -1.23 -15.17
N HIS A 56 3.76 -1.61 -14.00
CA HIS A 56 2.33 -1.90 -13.85
C HIS A 56 1.66 -0.87 -12.98
N LEU A 57 0.53 -0.34 -13.46
CA LEU A 57 -0.35 0.51 -12.67
C LEU A 57 -0.81 -0.26 -11.44
N HIS A 58 -0.78 0.41 -10.29
CA HIS A 58 -1.23 -0.15 -9.03
C HIS A 58 -1.94 0.89 -8.19
N ALA A 59 -2.76 0.41 -7.26
CA ALA A 59 -3.35 1.23 -6.23
C ALA A 59 -3.55 0.41 -4.95
N PHE A 60 -3.50 1.09 -3.82
CA PHE A 60 -3.86 0.58 -2.51
C PHE A 60 -5.27 1.04 -2.16
N ARG A 61 -6.16 0.07 -1.91
CA ARG A 61 -7.54 0.33 -1.48
C ARG A 61 -7.78 -0.15 -0.06
N MET A 62 -8.36 0.70 0.77
CA MET A 62 -8.72 0.38 2.16
C MET A 62 -9.98 1.13 2.61
N GLU A 63 -10.55 0.68 3.72
CA GLU A 63 -11.70 1.32 4.37
C GLU A 63 -11.27 1.83 5.75
N ILE A 64 -11.42 3.13 5.99
CA ILE A 64 -11.11 3.78 7.28
C ILE A 64 -12.35 4.57 7.71
N ASN A 65 -12.85 4.32 8.92
CA ASN A 65 -14.03 5.01 9.46
C ASN A 65 -15.24 5.03 8.49
N ARG A 66 -15.49 3.89 7.82
CA ARG A 66 -16.54 3.71 6.78
C ARG A 66 -16.36 4.55 5.51
N LYS A 67 -15.16 5.10 5.28
CA LYS A 67 -14.78 5.78 4.04
C LYS A 67 -13.83 4.90 3.24
N SER A 68 -14.16 4.68 1.97
CA SER A 68 -13.23 4.09 1.02
C SER A 68 -12.14 5.09 0.68
N ILE A 69 -10.90 4.64 0.79
CA ILE A 69 -9.71 5.42 0.45
C ILE A 69 -8.93 4.66 -0.60
N GLU A 70 -8.47 5.40 -1.62
CA GLU A 70 -7.54 4.93 -2.61
C GLU A 70 -6.24 5.73 -2.55
N ILE A 71 -5.12 5.03 -2.57
CA ILE A 71 -3.77 5.61 -2.57
C ILE A 71 -3.03 5.03 -3.78
N GLY A 72 -2.50 5.88 -4.64
CA GLY A 72 -1.86 5.46 -5.90
C GLY A 72 -1.33 6.65 -6.68
N ILE A 73 -1.06 6.42 -7.97
CA ILE A 73 -0.65 7.49 -8.90
C ILE A 73 -1.93 8.20 -9.37
N PRO A 74 -2.12 9.51 -9.09
CA PRO A 74 -3.28 10.24 -9.60
C PRO A 74 -3.23 10.30 -11.13
N ASN A 75 -4.30 9.89 -11.79
CA ASN A 75 -4.43 10.01 -13.23
C ASN A 75 -5.32 11.21 -13.56
N SER A 76 -4.81 12.15 -14.35
CA SER A 76 -5.56 13.34 -14.78
C SER A 76 -6.72 13.00 -15.72
N ASP A 77 -6.67 11.84 -16.36
CA ASP A 77 -7.61 11.44 -17.41
C ASP A 77 -8.80 10.63 -16.86
N ASP A 78 -8.77 10.23 -15.58
CA ASP A 78 -9.81 9.45 -14.89
C ASP A 78 -10.98 10.31 -14.36
N ILE A 79 -11.27 11.43 -15.04
CA ILE A 79 -12.34 12.38 -14.69
C ILE A 79 -13.74 11.72 -14.80
N PHE A 80 -13.85 10.57 -15.46
CA PHE A 80 -15.13 9.95 -15.80
C PHE A 80 -15.57 8.75 -14.94
N ASP A 81 -14.70 8.14 -14.11
CA ASP A 81 -15.07 6.86 -13.48
C ASP A 81 -14.77 6.72 -11.98
N HIS A 82 -14.16 7.71 -11.30
CA HIS A 82 -13.78 7.58 -9.88
C HIS A 82 -14.41 8.69 -9.01
N PHE A 83 -15.46 8.32 -8.26
CA PHE A 83 -16.06 9.15 -7.20
C PHE A 83 -15.17 9.28 -5.95
N VAL A 84 -13.97 8.70 -5.96
CA VAL A 84 -13.02 8.70 -4.85
C VAL A 84 -11.74 9.37 -5.32
N GLU A 85 -11.37 10.47 -4.68
CA GLU A 85 -10.10 11.15 -4.91
C GLU A 85 -8.93 10.20 -4.59
N THR A 86 -8.02 10.01 -5.56
CA THR A 86 -6.81 9.21 -5.37
C THR A 86 -5.77 10.03 -4.61
N ILE A 87 -5.36 9.54 -3.45
CA ILE A 87 -4.29 10.17 -2.67
C ILE A 87 -2.92 9.81 -3.27
N PRO A 88 -2.03 10.77 -3.52
CA PRO A 88 -0.69 10.50 -4.06
C PRO A 88 0.15 9.61 -3.12
N GLU A 89 0.61 8.47 -3.63
CA GLU A 89 1.32 7.47 -2.84
C GLU A 89 2.72 7.89 -2.36
N GLU A 90 3.35 8.86 -3.02
CA GLU A 90 4.66 9.39 -2.68
C GLU A 90 4.62 10.34 -1.46
N ARG A 91 3.41 10.75 -1.05
CA ARG A 91 3.19 11.64 0.10
C ARG A 91 2.40 10.98 1.23
N ALA A 92 1.65 9.92 0.94
CA ALA A 92 0.88 9.19 1.95
C ALA A 92 1.80 8.33 2.84
N ASN A 93 1.93 8.70 4.13
CA ASN A 93 2.78 7.98 5.08
C ASN A 93 2.01 6.83 5.75
N LEU A 94 2.63 5.65 5.92
CA LEU A 94 1.95 4.50 6.51
C LEU A 94 1.39 4.79 7.93
N ARG A 95 2.07 5.63 8.72
CA ARG A 95 1.63 5.96 10.09
C ARG A 95 0.27 6.64 10.14
N ASP A 96 -0.07 7.38 9.09
CA ASP A 96 -1.33 8.12 9.04
C ASP A 96 -2.53 7.17 8.84
N TYR A 97 -2.27 5.94 8.38
CA TYR A 97 -3.30 4.96 8.03
C TYR A 97 -3.28 3.74 8.96
N PHE A 98 -2.11 3.28 9.43
CA PHE A 98 -1.98 2.07 10.24
C PHE A 98 -1.79 2.38 11.73
N ILE A 99 -2.89 2.71 12.42
CA ILE A 99 -2.83 3.26 13.79
C ILE A 99 -3.05 2.25 14.92
N GLU A 100 -3.61 1.05 14.67
CA GLU A 100 -3.65 -0.10 15.61
C GLU A 100 -4.50 -1.31 15.13
N SER A 101 -5.10 -1.25 13.94
CA SER A 101 -5.97 -2.32 13.43
C SER A 101 -5.33 -3.13 12.31
N ILE A 102 -5.72 -4.41 12.20
CA ILE A 102 -5.45 -5.23 11.00
C ILE A 102 -6.22 -4.62 9.83
N ILE A 103 -5.57 -3.70 9.11
CA ILE A 103 -6.12 -3.11 7.89
C ILE A 103 -5.79 -4.05 6.73
N ARG A 104 -6.84 -4.51 6.04
CA ARG A 104 -6.69 -5.32 4.82
C ARG A 104 -6.56 -4.37 3.63
N VAL A 105 -5.34 -4.24 3.13
CA VAL A 105 -5.10 -3.50 1.90
C VAL A 105 -5.19 -4.44 0.70
N ARG A 106 -5.83 -3.97 -0.38
CA ARG A 106 -5.81 -4.64 -1.68
C ARG A 106 -4.82 -3.93 -2.58
N PHE A 107 -3.90 -4.70 -3.12
CA PHE A 107 -3.00 -4.34 -4.21
C PHE A 107 -3.56 -4.97 -5.49
N ARG A 108 -3.79 -4.18 -6.54
CA ARG A 108 -4.14 -4.65 -7.88
C ARG A 108 -3.02 -4.31 -8.84
#